data_AF-A0A7V7NX36-F1
#
_entry.id   AF-A0A7V7NX36-F1
#
_cell.length_a   1.000
_cell.length_b   1.000
_cell.length_c   1.000
_cell.angle_alpha   90.00
_cell.angle_beta   90.00
_cell.angle_gamma   90.00
#
_symmetry.space_group_name_H-M   'P 1'
#
loop_
_entity.id
_entity.type
_entity.pdbx_description
1 polymer ?
#
loop_
_entity_poly.entity_id
_entity_poly.type
_entity_poly.pdbx_seq_one_letter_code
_entity_poly.pdbx_strand_id
1 'polypeptide(L)'
;MKNYSEMTSEELDAFKPMLITAYRLLNTLDSKSFKSHLQTNWKWSTNQHPEVYAVCEEKANADISSKLKQFYPDFSKAVSFLNWFTERTGIKIKKSEVKGMLHNSKLEDLSNLMSLIYQHTGDSIYNSDIEVGRFTFHEFIHAYINYRSVRIGIEQGLPPKIQKAFDLMLNTKPVIFFKKGHMTDLFLIDALNEIQLEDKFNFLRCAKTHLSTWRVEEVDQNDNDHDYYHLSAA
;
A
#
# COMPACT_ATOMS: atom_id res chain seq x y z
N MET A 1 -17.74 13.23 -3.18
CA MET A 1 -17.10 14.12 -2.18
C MET A 1 -16.69 15.39 -2.87
N LYS A 2 -16.66 16.52 -2.15
CA LYS A 2 -16.42 17.88 -2.68
C LYS A 2 -14.93 18.13 -2.97
N ASN A 3 -14.64 19.05 -3.87
CA ASN A 3 -13.29 19.59 -4.05
C ASN A 3 -12.92 20.49 -2.84
N TYR A 4 -11.63 20.66 -2.53
CA TYR A 4 -11.20 21.53 -1.42
C TYR A 4 -11.68 22.97 -1.58
N SER A 5 -11.90 23.43 -2.81
CA SER A 5 -12.44 24.74 -3.14
C SER A 5 -13.91 24.94 -2.74
N GLU A 6 -14.63 23.85 -2.47
CA GLU A 6 -16.07 23.84 -2.16
C GLU A 6 -16.34 23.48 -0.68
N MET A 7 -15.28 23.29 0.10
CA MET A 7 -15.34 22.81 1.47
C MET A 7 -15.42 23.96 2.48
N THR A 8 -16.16 23.74 3.57
CA THR A 8 -16.17 24.64 4.71
C THR A 8 -14.85 24.58 5.48
N SER A 9 -14.60 25.56 6.34
CA SER A 9 -13.42 25.55 7.23
C SER A 9 -13.37 24.29 8.11
N GLU A 10 -14.53 23.82 8.60
CA GLU A 10 -14.63 22.61 9.42
C GLU A 10 -14.32 21.33 8.61
N GLU A 11 -14.82 21.26 7.36
CA GLU A 11 -14.50 20.17 6.44
C GLU A 11 -13.00 20.16 6.10
N LEU A 12 -12.37 21.34 5.97
CA LEU A 12 -10.93 21.46 5.72
C LEU A 12 -10.08 21.09 6.94
N ASP A 13 -10.48 21.51 8.14
CA ASP A 13 -9.78 21.16 9.39
C ASP A 13 -9.76 19.65 9.64
N ALA A 14 -10.79 18.92 9.17
CA ALA A 14 -10.83 17.47 9.22
C ALA A 14 -9.72 16.78 8.38
N PHE A 15 -9.12 17.45 7.40
CA PHE A 15 -7.97 16.92 6.64
C PHE A 15 -6.63 17.10 7.34
N LYS A 16 -6.54 17.95 8.35
CA LYS A 16 -5.26 18.24 9.01
C LYS A 16 -4.55 16.96 9.52
N PRO A 17 -5.23 15.99 10.17
CA PRO A 17 -4.60 14.72 10.55
C PRO A 17 -4.04 13.95 9.35
N MET A 18 -4.78 13.90 8.25
CA MET A 18 -4.38 13.22 7.01
C MET A 18 -3.13 13.85 6.40
N LEU A 19 -3.06 15.18 6.38
CA LEU A 19 -1.88 15.91 5.92
C LEU A 19 -0.68 15.69 6.84
N ILE A 20 -0.88 15.66 8.17
CA ILE A 20 0.20 15.33 9.11
C ILE A 20 0.75 13.93 8.80
N THR A 21 -0.12 12.95 8.55
CA THR A 21 0.29 11.60 8.15
C THR A 21 1.04 11.61 6.82
N ALA A 22 0.60 12.38 5.82
CA ALA A 22 1.29 12.55 4.54
C ALA A 22 2.74 13.04 4.72
N TYR A 23 2.95 14.10 5.51
CA TYR A 23 4.30 14.60 5.80
C TYR A 23 5.14 13.59 6.60
N ARG A 24 4.54 12.90 7.58
CA ARG A 24 5.23 11.85 8.33
C ARG A 24 5.64 10.69 7.45
N LEU A 25 4.85 10.34 6.44
CA LEU A 25 5.21 9.34 5.45
C LEU A 25 6.47 9.77 4.69
N LEU A 26 6.48 10.96 4.10
CA LEU A 26 7.66 11.48 3.40
C LEU A 26 8.89 11.51 4.33
N ASN A 27 8.75 12.04 5.55
CA ASN A 27 9.82 12.05 6.54
C ASN A 27 10.34 10.63 6.87
N THR A 28 9.44 9.64 6.94
CA THR A 28 9.79 8.24 7.15
C THR A 28 10.64 7.73 6.00
N LEU A 29 10.18 7.92 4.77
CA LEU A 29 10.82 7.40 3.56
C LEU A 29 12.21 8.02 3.31
N ASP A 30 12.41 9.29 3.65
CA ASP A 30 13.74 9.93 3.52
C ASP A 30 14.70 9.58 4.68
N SER A 31 14.17 9.15 5.82
CA SER A 31 14.97 8.92 7.02
C SER A 31 16.03 7.81 6.85
N LYS A 32 17.21 8.02 7.45
CA LYS A 32 18.25 6.99 7.56
C LYS A 32 17.79 5.79 8.37
N SER A 33 16.94 6.01 9.38
CA SER A 33 16.41 4.94 10.23
C SER A 33 15.54 3.98 9.42
N PHE A 34 14.65 4.48 8.56
CA PHE A 34 13.87 3.62 7.67
C PHE A 34 14.74 2.84 6.70
N LYS A 35 15.71 3.51 6.05
CA LYS A 35 16.65 2.86 5.12
C LYS A 35 17.45 1.74 5.79
N SER A 36 17.90 1.95 7.03
CA SER A 36 18.54 0.91 7.85
C SER A 36 17.58 -0.23 8.18
N HIS A 37 16.31 0.10 8.46
CA HIS A 37 15.30 -0.88 8.80
C HIS A 37 14.92 -1.82 7.65
N LEU A 38 15.07 -1.39 6.40
CA LEU A 38 14.90 -2.26 5.22
C LEU A 38 15.97 -3.37 5.13
N GLN A 39 17.03 -3.28 5.94
CA GLN A 39 18.11 -4.27 6.01
C GLN A 39 17.99 -5.18 7.25
N THR A 40 17.00 -4.96 8.11
CA THR A 40 16.81 -5.75 9.33
C THR A 40 15.78 -6.83 9.12
N ASN A 41 16.12 -8.06 9.54
CA ASN A 41 15.21 -9.20 9.48
C ASN A 41 13.91 -8.93 10.24
N TRP A 42 12.78 -9.33 9.67
CA TRP A 42 11.48 -9.17 10.31
C TRP A 42 11.26 -10.24 11.38
N LYS A 43 10.37 -9.95 12.34
CA LYS A 43 9.95 -10.91 13.35
C LYS A 43 8.73 -11.67 12.83
N TRP A 44 8.91 -12.90 12.37
CA TRP A 44 7.82 -13.68 11.78
C TRP A 44 6.81 -14.17 12.82
N SER A 45 5.54 -14.25 12.42
CA SER A 45 4.42 -14.76 13.23
C SER A 45 4.51 -16.28 13.47
N THR A 46 5.17 -17.02 12.58
CA THR A 46 5.39 -18.46 12.65
C THR A 46 6.74 -18.84 12.03
N ASN A 47 7.28 -19.99 12.43
CA ASN A 47 8.53 -20.56 11.91
C ASN A 47 8.30 -21.82 11.07
N GLN A 48 7.08 -22.08 10.63
CA GLN A 48 6.74 -23.31 9.88
C GLN A 48 7.32 -23.34 8.46
N HIS A 49 7.56 -22.19 7.82
CA HIS A 49 8.08 -22.08 6.44
C HIS A 49 9.12 -20.94 6.30
N PRO A 50 10.24 -20.98 7.05
CA PRO A 50 11.16 -19.85 7.19
C PRO A 50 11.74 -19.36 5.86
N GLU A 51 11.98 -20.27 4.91
CA GLU A 51 12.50 -19.95 3.59
C GLU A 51 11.50 -19.21 2.69
N VAL A 52 10.19 -19.38 2.89
CA VAL A 52 9.17 -18.64 2.14
C VAL A 52 8.98 -17.26 2.75
N TYR A 53 8.90 -17.15 4.08
CA TYR A 53 8.83 -15.86 4.77
C TYR A 53 10.03 -14.96 4.46
N ALA A 54 11.23 -15.52 4.41
CA ALA A 54 12.43 -14.79 3.98
C ALA A 54 12.33 -14.27 2.53
N VAL A 55 11.73 -15.03 1.61
CA VAL A 55 11.52 -14.58 0.22
C VAL A 55 10.51 -13.43 0.16
N CYS A 56 9.41 -13.50 0.92
CA CYS A 56 8.41 -12.43 0.98
C CYS A 56 9.03 -11.13 1.52
N GLU A 57 9.82 -11.24 2.59
CA GLU A 57 10.54 -10.12 3.20
C GLU A 57 11.55 -9.49 2.22
N GLU A 58 12.38 -10.32 1.57
CA GLU A 58 13.37 -9.86 0.58
C GLU A 58 12.70 -9.08 -0.55
N LYS A 59 11.59 -9.60 -1.07
CA LYS A 59 10.82 -8.96 -2.15
C LYS A 59 10.22 -7.62 -1.72
N ALA A 60 9.51 -7.58 -0.60
CA ALA A 60 8.89 -6.34 -0.13
C ALA A 60 9.94 -5.26 0.17
N ASN A 61 11.07 -5.63 0.76
CA ASN A 61 12.20 -4.72 0.99
C ASN A 61 12.84 -4.24 -0.34
N ALA A 62 13.01 -5.13 -1.31
CA ALA A 62 13.58 -4.80 -2.62
C ALA A 62 12.65 -3.87 -3.42
N ASP A 63 11.35 -4.12 -3.41
CA ASP A 63 10.37 -3.36 -4.18
C ASP A 63 10.25 -1.92 -3.68
N ILE A 64 10.10 -1.71 -2.36
CA ILE A 64 10.08 -0.37 -1.80
C ILE A 64 11.42 0.35 -2.00
N SER A 65 12.54 -0.36 -1.88
CA SER A 65 13.87 0.22 -2.14
C SER A 65 14.02 0.67 -3.60
N SER A 66 13.54 -0.15 -4.54
CA SER A 66 13.54 0.14 -5.97
C SER A 66 12.69 1.37 -6.30
N LYS A 67 11.46 1.42 -5.77
CA LYS A 67 10.55 2.57 -5.92
C LYS A 67 11.13 3.84 -5.32
N LEU A 68 11.70 3.75 -4.11
CA LEU A 68 12.38 4.88 -3.49
C LEU A 68 13.52 5.39 -4.35
N LYS A 69 14.36 4.51 -4.88
CA LYS A 69 15.47 4.89 -5.76
C LYS A 69 14.98 5.51 -7.07
N GLN A 70 13.94 4.95 -7.67
CA GLN A 70 13.35 5.42 -8.93
C GLN A 70 12.82 6.85 -8.78
N PHE A 71 12.10 7.13 -7.69
CA PHE A 71 11.41 8.41 -7.49
C PHE A 71 12.14 9.40 -6.59
N TYR A 72 13.30 9.02 -6.03
CA TYR A 72 14.12 9.92 -5.20
C TYR A 72 14.47 11.25 -5.86
N PRO A 73 14.79 11.33 -7.17
CA PRO A 73 15.07 12.60 -7.84
C PRO A 73 13.92 13.62 -7.74
N ASP A 74 12.68 13.14 -7.66
CA ASP A 74 11.48 13.97 -7.58
C ASP A 74 10.92 14.08 -6.14
N PHE A 75 11.64 13.59 -5.13
CA PHE A 75 11.17 13.60 -3.74
C PHE A 75 10.83 15.02 -3.25
N SER A 76 11.65 16.01 -3.61
CA SER A 76 11.40 17.42 -3.27
C SER A 76 10.08 17.93 -3.87
N LYS A 77 9.68 17.44 -5.04
CA LYS A 77 8.42 17.82 -5.69
C LYS A 77 7.22 17.25 -4.93
N ALA A 78 7.32 16.04 -4.36
CA ALA A 78 6.28 15.50 -3.49
C ALA A 78 6.07 16.37 -2.23
N VAL A 79 7.15 16.88 -1.64
CA VAL A 79 7.06 17.86 -0.53
C VAL A 79 6.41 19.16 -1.01
N SER A 80 6.82 19.67 -2.18
CA SER A 80 6.23 20.88 -2.78
C SER A 80 4.74 20.74 -3.06
N PHE A 81 4.28 19.56 -3.50
CA PHE A 81 2.85 19.26 -3.67
C PHE A 81 2.07 19.40 -2.36
N LEU A 82 2.56 18.79 -1.27
CA LEU A 82 1.89 18.92 0.03
C LEU A 82 1.88 20.37 0.53
N ASN A 83 2.99 21.09 0.36
CA ASN A 83 3.08 22.50 0.73
C ASN A 83 2.06 23.35 -0.05
N TRP A 84 2.01 23.18 -1.38
CA TRP A 84 1.01 23.82 -2.24
C TRP A 84 -0.41 23.55 -1.76
N PHE A 85 -0.71 22.31 -1.37
CA PHE A 85 -2.05 21.97 -0.86
C PHE A 85 -2.36 22.68 0.46
N THR A 86 -1.41 22.73 1.40
CA THR A 86 -1.58 23.46 2.67
C THR A 86 -1.75 24.97 2.45
N GLU A 87 -1.04 25.56 1.49
CA GLU A 87 -1.19 26.96 1.13
C GLU A 87 -2.57 27.27 0.54
N ARG A 88 -3.06 26.38 -0.34
CA ARG A 88 -4.37 26.53 -0.99
C ARG A 88 -5.55 26.36 -0.03
N THR A 89 -5.41 25.49 0.96
CA THR A 89 -6.46 25.21 1.96
C THR A 89 -6.36 26.10 3.20
N GLY A 90 -5.23 26.79 3.39
CA GLY A 90 -4.97 27.58 4.60
C GLY A 90 -4.67 26.75 5.85
N ILE A 91 -4.57 25.41 5.72
CA ILE A 91 -4.32 24.51 6.84
C ILE A 91 -2.89 24.71 7.35
N LYS A 92 -2.76 25.07 8.64
CA LYS A 92 -1.45 25.30 9.27
C LYS A 92 -0.94 24.05 9.97
N ILE A 93 0.20 23.56 9.49
CA ILE A 93 0.91 22.40 10.06
C ILE A 93 2.20 22.86 10.72
N LYS A 94 2.36 22.56 12.01
CA LYS A 94 3.57 22.84 12.79
C LYS A 94 4.62 21.79 12.49
N LYS A 95 5.90 22.21 12.44
CA LYS A 95 7.05 21.31 12.32
C LYS A 95 7.03 20.19 13.37
N SER A 96 6.56 20.47 14.59
CA SER A 96 6.44 19.48 15.67
C SER A 96 5.40 18.39 15.41
N GLU A 97 4.33 18.69 14.65
CA GLU A 97 3.27 17.72 14.34
C GLU A 97 3.75 16.66 13.35
N VAL A 98 4.65 17.04 12.43
CA VAL A 98 5.20 16.17 11.40
C VAL A 98 6.49 15.46 11.81
N LYS A 99 6.98 15.71 13.05
CA LYS A 99 8.11 14.95 13.60
C LYS A 99 7.70 13.51 13.86
N GLY A 100 8.65 12.60 13.62
CA GLY A 100 8.49 11.17 13.87
C GLY A 100 8.28 10.36 12.60
N MET A 101 8.28 9.04 12.77
CA MET A 101 8.18 8.05 11.70
C MET A 101 6.88 7.26 11.83
N LEU A 102 6.31 6.83 10.71
CA LEU A 102 5.08 6.02 10.64
C LEU A 102 5.34 4.53 10.91
N HIS A 103 6.10 4.17 11.94
CA HIS A 103 6.42 2.75 12.18
C HIS A 103 5.17 1.86 12.36
N ASN A 104 4.09 2.40 12.96
CA ASN A 104 2.89 1.67 13.34
C ASN A 104 1.59 2.33 12.83
N SER A 105 1.61 2.98 11.67
CA SER A 105 0.37 3.51 11.08
C SER A 105 -0.59 2.37 10.73
N LYS A 106 -1.89 2.57 10.96
CA LYS A 106 -2.91 1.63 10.46
C LYS A 106 -2.95 1.71 8.94
N LEU A 107 -3.28 0.59 8.28
CA LEU A 107 -3.45 0.59 6.82
C LEU A 107 -4.58 1.53 6.40
N GLU A 108 -5.64 1.63 7.20
CA GLU A 108 -6.73 2.59 7.00
C GLU A 108 -6.23 4.04 6.92
N ASP A 109 -5.31 4.44 7.82
CA ASP A 109 -4.72 5.78 7.81
C ASP A 109 -3.94 6.05 6.50
N LEU A 110 -3.32 5.01 5.93
CA LEU A 110 -2.58 5.08 4.67
C LEU A 110 -3.51 5.09 3.46
N SER A 111 -4.57 4.27 3.45
CA SER A 111 -5.59 4.27 2.40
C SER A 111 -6.31 5.62 2.33
N ASN A 112 -6.54 6.26 3.48
CA ASN A 112 -7.10 7.60 3.55
C ASN A 112 -6.22 8.66 2.85
N LEU A 113 -4.89 8.47 2.76
CA LEU A 113 -4.01 9.37 2.00
C LEU A 113 -4.29 9.33 0.50
N MET A 114 -4.80 8.23 -0.04
CA MET A 114 -5.16 8.14 -1.46
C MET A 114 -6.34 9.05 -1.79
N SER A 115 -7.27 9.24 -0.86
CA SER A 115 -8.38 10.18 -0.99
C SER A 115 -7.89 11.63 -1.14
N LEU A 116 -6.80 12.02 -0.46
CA LEU A 116 -6.16 13.33 -0.64
C LEU A 116 -5.75 13.59 -2.10
N ILE A 117 -5.17 12.57 -2.77
CA ILE A 117 -4.67 12.67 -4.14
C ILE A 117 -5.80 12.66 -5.17
N TYR A 118 -6.84 11.87 -4.94
CA TYR A 118 -7.86 11.64 -5.98
C TYR A 118 -9.13 12.44 -5.79
N GLN A 119 -9.54 12.68 -4.55
CA GLN A 119 -10.84 13.29 -4.26
C GLN A 119 -10.71 14.78 -3.96
N HIS A 120 -9.60 15.19 -3.37
CA HIS A 120 -9.45 16.55 -2.84
C HIS A 120 -8.51 17.44 -3.62
N THR A 121 -7.86 16.94 -4.67
CA THR A 121 -6.96 17.73 -5.53
C THR A 121 -7.39 17.70 -7.00
N GLY A 122 -8.66 17.38 -7.25
CA GLY A 122 -9.26 17.20 -8.57
C GLY A 122 -9.39 18.50 -9.37
N ASP A 123 -8.89 18.41 -10.60
CA ASP A 123 -8.97 19.27 -11.77
C ASP A 123 -8.24 20.62 -11.77
N SER A 124 -7.11 20.59 -12.51
CA SER A 124 -6.27 21.68 -13.00
C SER A 124 -5.17 22.24 -12.08
N ILE A 125 -4.18 21.38 -11.82
CA ILE A 125 -2.85 21.82 -11.38
C ILE A 125 -2.08 22.30 -12.61
N TYR A 126 -2.11 23.60 -12.93
CA TYR A 126 -1.37 24.17 -14.08
C TYR A 126 0.16 24.24 -13.89
N ASN A 127 0.70 23.53 -12.89
CA ASN A 127 2.11 23.55 -12.56
C ASN A 127 2.69 22.14 -12.65
N SER A 128 3.56 21.93 -13.65
CA SER A 128 4.19 20.64 -13.93
C SER A 128 4.95 20.06 -12.74
N ASP A 129 5.58 20.88 -11.90
CA ASP A 129 6.30 20.39 -10.71
C ASP A 129 5.36 19.89 -9.62
N ILE A 130 4.17 20.49 -9.50
CA ILE A 130 3.15 20.04 -8.54
C ILE A 130 2.45 18.79 -9.05
N GLU A 131 2.23 18.65 -10.36
CA GLU A 131 1.71 17.41 -10.96
C GLU A 131 2.69 16.26 -10.80
N VAL A 132 3.97 16.48 -11.10
CA VAL A 132 5.03 15.50 -10.85
C VAL A 132 5.09 15.18 -9.35
N GLY A 133 5.02 16.19 -8.48
CA GLY A 133 4.99 16.00 -7.03
C GLY A 133 3.82 15.15 -6.55
N ARG A 134 2.62 15.39 -7.07
CA ARG A 134 1.41 14.61 -6.79
C ARG A 134 1.59 13.15 -7.22
N PHE A 135 2.11 12.91 -8.42
CA PHE A 135 2.37 11.57 -8.93
C PHE A 135 3.46 10.85 -8.12
N THR A 136 4.56 11.54 -7.80
CA THR A 136 5.62 10.99 -6.94
C THR A 136 5.09 10.62 -5.55
N PHE A 137 4.24 11.47 -4.97
CA PHE A 137 3.62 11.18 -3.68
C PHE A 137 2.67 9.98 -3.75
N HIS A 138 1.89 9.85 -4.83
CA HIS A 138 1.08 8.66 -5.11
C HIS A 138 1.92 7.39 -5.11
N GLU A 139 3.03 7.38 -5.86
CA GLU A 139 3.92 6.22 -5.96
C GLU A 139 4.52 5.85 -4.61
N PHE A 140 4.88 6.84 -3.79
CA PHE A 140 5.38 6.62 -2.44
C PHE A 140 4.33 6.03 -1.49
N ILE A 141 3.07 6.50 -1.55
CA ILE A 141 2.00 5.90 -0.74
C ILE A 141 1.78 4.45 -1.14
N HIS A 142 1.65 4.17 -2.44
CA HIS A 142 1.45 2.81 -2.94
C HIS A 142 2.59 1.87 -2.53
N ALA A 143 3.84 2.28 -2.74
CA ALA A 143 5.00 1.48 -2.35
C ALA A 143 5.01 1.22 -0.84
N TYR A 144 4.66 2.22 -0.03
CA TYR A 144 4.63 2.08 1.42
C TYR A 144 3.48 1.21 1.92
N ILE A 145 2.29 1.33 1.34
CA ILE A 145 1.15 0.47 1.63
C ILE A 145 1.52 -0.98 1.32
N ASN A 146 2.05 -1.27 0.14
CA ASN A 146 2.44 -2.63 -0.25
C ASN A 146 3.48 -3.21 0.72
N TYR A 147 4.52 -2.45 1.03
CA TYR A 147 5.52 -2.84 2.02
C TYR A 147 4.91 -3.15 3.40
N ARG A 148 4.07 -2.25 3.92
CA ARG A 148 3.42 -2.41 5.23
C ARG A 148 2.44 -3.58 5.25
N SER A 149 1.74 -3.79 4.15
CA SER A 149 0.79 -4.87 3.93
C SER A 149 1.45 -6.23 4.10
N VAL A 150 2.52 -6.47 3.34
CA VAL A 150 3.29 -7.71 3.41
C VAL A 150 3.86 -7.90 4.81
N ARG A 151 4.40 -6.82 5.39
CA ARG A 151 4.99 -6.86 6.72
C ARG A 151 4.01 -7.22 7.83
N ILE A 152 2.82 -6.61 7.84
CA ILE A 152 1.78 -6.94 8.81
C ILE A 152 1.41 -8.42 8.66
N GLY A 153 1.19 -8.90 7.44
CA GLY A 153 0.88 -10.31 7.19
C GLY A 153 1.96 -11.27 7.70
N ILE A 154 3.24 -10.91 7.54
CA ILE A 154 4.36 -11.72 8.05
C ILE A 154 4.47 -11.65 9.57
N GLU A 155 4.46 -10.46 10.16
CA GLU A 155 4.75 -10.26 11.59
C GLU A 155 3.58 -10.62 12.50
N GLN A 156 2.35 -10.42 12.03
CA GLN A 156 1.12 -10.55 12.84
C GLN A 156 0.24 -11.72 12.39
N GLY A 157 0.52 -12.30 11.22
CA GLY A 157 -0.32 -13.31 10.59
C GLY A 157 -1.41 -12.70 9.72
N LEU A 158 -2.02 -13.54 8.88
CA LEU A 158 -3.10 -13.15 7.98
C LEU A 158 -4.47 -13.39 8.63
N PRO A 159 -5.52 -12.69 8.18
CA PRO A 159 -6.89 -13.03 8.59
C PRO A 159 -7.18 -14.53 8.36
N PRO A 160 -7.95 -15.21 9.22
CA PRO A 160 -8.03 -16.69 9.23
C PRO A 160 -8.36 -17.36 7.89
N LYS A 161 -9.24 -16.76 7.08
CA LYS A 161 -9.61 -17.29 5.75
C LYS A 161 -8.44 -17.23 4.77
N ILE A 162 -7.73 -16.10 4.76
CA ILE A 162 -6.55 -15.88 3.92
C ILE A 162 -5.38 -16.72 4.43
N GLN A 163 -5.21 -16.84 5.75
CA GLN A 163 -4.19 -17.69 6.35
C GLN A 163 -4.35 -19.15 5.91
N LYS A 164 -5.58 -19.70 5.90
CA LYS A 164 -5.83 -21.07 5.44
C LYS A 164 -5.44 -21.28 3.97
N ALA A 165 -5.73 -20.32 3.09
CA ALA A 165 -5.32 -20.38 1.69
C ALA A 165 -3.80 -20.25 1.52
N PHE A 166 -3.19 -19.34 2.27
CA PHE A 166 -1.74 -19.14 2.28
C PHE A 166 -1.02 -20.40 2.79
N ASP A 167 -1.48 -21.00 3.88
CA ASP A 167 -0.95 -22.25 4.42
C ASP A 167 -1.07 -23.39 3.41
N LEU A 168 -2.19 -23.50 2.70
CA LEU A 168 -2.34 -24.49 1.63
C LEU A 168 -1.30 -24.27 0.51
N MET A 169 -1.05 -23.02 0.13
CA MET A 169 -0.01 -22.69 -0.86
C MET A 169 1.39 -23.03 -0.33
N LEU A 170 1.70 -22.68 0.91
CA LEU A 170 2.97 -23.00 1.57
C LEU A 170 3.23 -24.51 1.58
N ASN A 171 2.19 -25.31 1.80
CA ASN A 171 2.30 -26.77 1.87
C ASN A 171 2.33 -27.47 0.50
N THR A 172 1.86 -26.83 -0.57
CA THR A 172 1.70 -27.46 -1.89
C THR A 172 2.65 -26.94 -2.95
N LYS A 173 3.34 -25.82 -2.72
CA LYS A 173 4.18 -25.16 -3.71
C LYS A 173 5.66 -25.20 -3.32
N PRO A 174 6.58 -25.47 -4.27
CA PRO A 174 8.01 -25.44 -3.98
C PRO A 174 8.51 -24.00 -3.79
N VAL A 175 9.56 -23.78 -3.00
CA VAL A 175 10.14 -22.44 -2.71
C VAL A 175 10.41 -21.60 -3.97
N ILE A 176 10.84 -22.23 -5.08
CA ILE A 176 11.13 -21.55 -6.35
C ILE A 176 9.90 -20.83 -6.93
N PHE A 177 8.71 -21.32 -6.63
CA PHE A 177 7.45 -20.69 -7.01
C PHE A 177 7.30 -19.33 -6.33
N PHE A 178 7.59 -19.24 -5.03
CA PHE A 178 7.55 -17.99 -4.28
C PHE A 178 8.65 -17.03 -4.72
N LYS A 179 9.82 -17.52 -5.15
CA LYS A 179 10.89 -16.68 -5.70
C LYS A 179 10.49 -16.05 -7.05
N LYS A 180 9.82 -16.82 -7.92
CA LYS A 180 9.49 -16.40 -9.28
C LYS A 180 8.09 -15.76 -9.43
N GLY A 181 7.17 -15.99 -8.51
CA GLY A 181 5.80 -15.48 -8.61
C GLY A 181 5.67 -14.02 -8.13
N HIS A 182 4.81 -13.24 -8.79
CA HIS A 182 4.30 -11.92 -8.34
C HIS A 182 3.34 -12.01 -7.14
N MET A 183 3.29 -13.19 -6.53
CA MET A 183 2.07 -13.76 -5.98
C MET A 183 2.06 -13.73 -4.44
N THR A 184 3.22 -13.49 -3.81
CA THR A 184 3.30 -13.00 -2.42
C THR A 184 2.72 -11.60 -2.31
N ASP A 185 2.90 -10.76 -3.33
CA ASP A 185 2.46 -9.38 -3.33
C ASP A 185 0.96 -9.27 -3.66
N LEU A 186 0.47 -10.03 -4.63
CA LEU A 186 -0.96 -10.04 -5.00
C LEU A 186 -1.88 -10.62 -3.90
N PHE A 187 -1.50 -11.72 -3.24
CA PHE A 187 -2.37 -12.32 -2.21
C PHE A 187 -2.43 -11.46 -0.94
N LEU A 188 -1.34 -10.79 -0.56
CA LEU A 188 -1.28 -9.92 0.63
C LEU A 188 -1.96 -8.56 0.40
N ILE A 189 -1.94 -8.04 -0.84
CA ILE A 189 -2.61 -6.80 -1.22
C ILE A 189 -4.12 -7.02 -1.39
N ASP A 190 -4.55 -8.11 -2.05
CA ASP A 190 -5.98 -8.43 -2.19
C ASP A 190 -6.63 -8.81 -0.84
N ALA A 191 -5.88 -9.46 0.04
CA ALA A 191 -6.29 -9.76 1.42
C ALA A 191 -6.60 -8.53 2.27
N LEU A 192 -5.99 -7.38 1.98
CA LEU A 192 -6.21 -6.14 2.73
C LEU A 192 -7.34 -5.28 2.15
N ASN A 193 -7.64 -5.47 0.86
CA ASN A 193 -8.86 -4.94 0.25
C ASN A 193 -10.11 -5.65 0.80
N GLU A 194 -10.03 -6.93 1.19
CA GLU A 194 -11.10 -7.64 1.91
C GLU A 194 -11.41 -7.00 3.28
N ILE A 195 -10.40 -6.50 4.01
CA ILE A 195 -10.56 -5.90 5.34
C ILE A 195 -11.36 -4.59 5.30
N GLN A 196 -11.34 -3.85 4.19
CA GLN A 196 -12.07 -2.59 4.05
C GLN A 196 -13.52 -2.74 3.59
N LEU A 197 -13.92 -3.91 3.10
CA LEU A 197 -15.20 -4.14 2.44
C LEU A 197 -15.93 -5.29 3.14
N GLU A 198 -16.18 -5.11 4.45
CA GLU A 198 -16.66 -6.14 5.40
C GLU A 198 -17.81 -7.05 4.92
N ASP A 199 -18.57 -6.68 3.88
CA ASP A 199 -19.79 -7.40 3.46
C ASP A 199 -19.92 -7.67 1.94
N LYS A 200 -18.88 -7.51 1.11
CA LYS A 200 -19.12 -7.41 -0.37
C LYS A 200 -18.42 -8.39 -1.32
N PHE A 201 -17.56 -9.30 -0.88
CA PHE A 201 -16.87 -10.19 -1.83
C PHE A 201 -16.95 -11.68 -1.52
N ASN A 202 -17.32 -12.43 -2.55
CA ASN A 202 -17.20 -13.90 -2.67
C ASN A 202 -16.13 -14.29 -3.71
N PHE A 203 -15.42 -13.32 -4.29
CA PHE A 203 -14.53 -13.55 -5.45
C PHE A 203 -13.19 -12.80 -5.34
N LEU A 204 -12.10 -13.49 -5.70
CA LEU A 204 -10.77 -12.94 -5.91
C LEU A 204 -10.57 -12.65 -7.41
N ARG A 205 -10.15 -11.45 -7.80
CA ARG A 205 -9.90 -11.08 -9.21
C ARG A 205 -8.40 -11.16 -9.49
N CYS A 206 -7.97 -11.95 -10.47
CA CYS A 206 -6.55 -11.99 -10.88
C CYS A 206 -6.39 -11.78 -12.38
N ALA A 207 -5.30 -11.14 -12.79
CA ALA A 207 -4.96 -10.98 -14.20
C ALA A 207 -4.52 -12.32 -14.84
N LYS A 208 -5.05 -12.63 -16.03
CA LYS A 208 -4.82 -13.91 -16.74
C LYS A 208 -3.35 -14.22 -17.04
N THR A 209 -2.56 -13.18 -17.25
CA THR A 209 -1.12 -13.30 -17.57
C THR A 209 -0.26 -13.70 -16.36
N HIS A 210 -0.84 -13.79 -15.16
CA HIS A 210 -0.11 -13.94 -13.89
C HIS A 210 -0.50 -15.24 -13.13
N LEU A 211 -1.11 -16.21 -13.82
CA LEU A 211 -1.70 -17.39 -13.19
C LEU A 211 -0.70 -18.47 -12.78
N SER A 212 -0.71 -18.77 -11.48
CA SER A 212 -0.25 -20.03 -10.94
C SER A 212 -1.32 -21.10 -11.14
N THR A 213 -0.95 -22.17 -11.84
CA THR A 213 -1.67 -23.45 -11.89
C THR A 213 -2.04 -23.95 -10.48
N TRP A 214 -3.30 -24.33 -10.25
CA TRP A 214 -3.86 -25.48 -9.49
C TRP A 214 -5.28 -25.12 -9.01
N ARG A 215 -6.24 -26.03 -9.25
CA ARG A 215 -7.70 -25.84 -9.36
C ARG A 215 -8.37 -25.01 -8.26
N VAL A 216 -9.11 -24.01 -8.71
CA VAL A 216 -10.22 -23.33 -8.02
C VAL A 216 -11.35 -23.21 -9.06
N GLU A 217 -12.61 -23.35 -8.65
CA GLU A 217 -13.76 -23.41 -9.57
C GLU A 217 -13.89 -22.10 -10.38
N GLU A 218 -13.93 -22.23 -11.70
CA GLU A 218 -14.06 -21.14 -12.66
C GLU A 218 -15.44 -20.49 -12.54
N VAL A 219 -15.47 -19.16 -12.48
CA VAL A 219 -16.72 -18.40 -12.49
C VAL A 219 -16.74 -17.61 -13.79
N ASP A 220 -17.68 -17.97 -14.66
CA ASP A 220 -17.77 -17.40 -15.99
C ASP A 220 -18.19 -15.92 -15.90
N GLN A 221 -17.24 -15.02 -16.13
CA GLN A 221 -17.48 -13.59 -16.27
C GLN A 221 -16.74 -13.10 -17.51
N ASN A 222 -17.46 -12.40 -18.39
CA ASN A 222 -16.96 -11.88 -19.67
C ASN A 222 -15.95 -10.71 -19.48
N ASP A 223 -14.80 -10.97 -18.87
CA ASP A 223 -13.61 -10.11 -18.88
C ASP A 223 -12.47 -10.91 -19.54
N ASN A 224 -11.97 -10.45 -20.68
CA ASN A 224 -10.95 -11.17 -21.44
C ASN A 224 -9.54 -11.05 -20.84
N ASP A 225 -9.31 -10.11 -19.93
CA ASP A 225 -7.98 -9.82 -19.37
C ASP A 225 -7.80 -10.36 -17.94
N HIS A 226 -8.90 -10.70 -17.26
CA HIS A 226 -8.93 -11.14 -15.87
C HIS A 226 -9.73 -12.42 -15.68
N ASP A 227 -9.35 -13.21 -14.70
CA ASP A 227 -10.13 -14.32 -14.18
C ASP A 227 -10.67 -13.98 -12.80
N TYR A 228 -11.87 -14.47 -12.52
CA TYR A 228 -12.57 -14.29 -11.25
C TYR A 228 -12.72 -15.65 -10.56
N TYR A 229 -12.29 -15.73 -9.31
CA TYR A 229 -12.19 -16.98 -8.56
C TYR A 229 -13.11 -16.94 -7.34
N HIS A 230 -14.02 -17.91 -7.20
CA HIS A 230 -14.89 -18.00 -6.03
C HIS A 230 -14.12 -18.49 -4.80
N LEU A 231 -14.22 -17.77 -3.68
CA LEU A 231 -13.72 -18.23 -2.38
C LEU A 231 -14.80 -19.13 -1.76
N SER A 232 -14.81 -20.41 -2.10
CA SER A 232 -15.72 -21.36 -1.46
C SER A 232 -15.31 -21.56 0.01
N ALA A 233 -16.22 -21.27 0.95
CA ALA A 233 -16.04 -21.68 2.33
C ALA A 233 -16.05 -23.21 2.42
N ALA A 234 -14.92 -23.79 2.85
CA ALA A 234 -14.84 -25.16 3.32
C ALA A 234 -14.55 -25.17 4.82
#